data_AF-A0A8E2AXP5-F1
#
_entry.id   AF-A0A8E2AXP5-F1
#
_cell.length_a   1.000
_cell.length_b   1.000
_cell.length_c   1.000
_cell.angle_alpha   90.00
_cell.angle_beta   90.00
_cell.angle_gamma   90.00
#
_symmetry.space_group_name_H-M   'P 1'
#
loop_
_entity.id
_entity.type
_entity.pdbx_description
1 polymer ?
#
loop_
_entity_poly.entity_id
_entity_poly.type
_entity_poly.pdbx_seq_one_letter_code
_entity_poly.pdbx_strand_id
1 'polypeptide(L)'
;MSLSQRAQDLLPSFETAPDLYRIPSKGETDVARRLSESGPETLGVALQLSQTGQLDAVAFATSSRVYFVPAETMCTDTAMKGLEAFFSESSSCILAGFGMARLALHIHRCTGVHMRAVDLSTLLSISTRESWPPSKVVYERMDSQVNRSRINALWLAQGDINICLRAWISACIAERFLYQVQCANKVDTRCLNIEELRCLEGLLINAELLEAAAPAEWENDFESISLEDGHYKLVNARYKSRVRASEQTEIVMETTCGRSVVGKAVGANGKSTKIAFRGPFRGEINLKSVRVVGREEATNAERAREEFVLLLLLGHFQLQTSRFIQMLWFPNEDVLLPLKKLPIASVNSFAELNRSQATVAEAMSSESIPLVIVHGPPGTGKTSTIAAAVQSWVANEESAPTWIIAQSNVGVKNIAESLLKRNIDFKLIVSKEFHFEWHEHLYDQLENHLVRSDDLGRDLVGTERLLGGSEVMLCTLSMLSNPALDTAGVYRAVPVERLVVDEASQIDTFDFMHLFHKFKNLEKVCLFGDPKQLPPYGQDIAPDMKSIFELKHLRQHAYFLNIQYRMPIPLGNFISGEVYDSKLLSEHRISAFSAVAFVDVKKGRESGGRSKEVIISLTRSN
;
A
#
# COMPACT_ATOMS: atom_id res chain seq x y z
N MET A 1 9.66 -4.20 33.26
CA MET A 1 9.26 -5.61 33.51
C MET A 1 10.26 -6.52 32.83
N SER A 2 10.60 -7.65 33.45
CA SER A 2 11.45 -8.67 32.84
C SER A 2 10.75 -9.34 31.65
N LEU A 3 11.50 -10.02 30.77
CA LEU A 3 10.94 -10.81 29.66
C LEU A 3 9.89 -11.79 30.18
N SER A 4 10.23 -12.51 31.26
CA SER A 4 9.39 -13.51 31.91
C SER A 4 8.04 -12.96 32.38
N GLN A 5 8.04 -11.79 33.02
CA GLN A 5 6.80 -11.18 33.51
C GLN A 5 5.89 -10.79 32.35
N ARG A 6 6.46 -10.20 31.29
CA ARG A 6 5.67 -9.79 30.11
C ARG A 6 5.18 -10.99 29.29
N ALA A 7 5.94 -12.07 29.25
CA ALA A 7 5.53 -13.32 28.62
C ALA A 7 4.28 -13.89 29.30
N GLN A 8 4.29 -13.98 30.63
CA GLN A 8 3.14 -14.44 31.40
C GLN A 8 1.91 -13.54 31.21
N ASP A 9 2.11 -12.22 31.10
CA ASP A 9 1.02 -11.26 30.87
C ASP A 9 0.38 -11.38 29.47
N LEU A 10 1.11 -11.93 28.50
CA LEU A 10 0.67 -12.11 27.11
C LEU A 10 0.04 -13.47 26.86
N LEU A 11 0.61 -14.53 27.46
CA LEU A 11 0.17 -15.92 27.33
C LEU A 11 0.10 -16.56 28.73
N PRO A 12 -0.98 -16.30 29.50
CA PRO A 12 -1.10 -16.80 30.87
C PRO A 12 -1.11 -18.33 30.96
N SER A 13 -1.57 -19.01 29.90
CA SER A 13 -1.64 -20.47 29.83
C SER A 13 -0.29 -21.16 29.65
N PHE A 14 0.80 -20.42 29.40
CA PHE A 14 2.15 -20.99 29.29
C PHE A 14 2.84 -20.91 30.65
N GLU A 15 3.20 -22.07 31.21
CA GLU A 15 3.70 -22.20 32.59
C GLU A 15 5.17 -21.81 32.77
N THR A 16 5.96 -21.84 31.69
CA THR A 16 7.40 -21.54 31.71
C THR A 16 7.73 -20.27 30.94
N ALA A 17 8.24 -19.29 31.66
CA ALA A 17 8.81 -18.10 31.04
C ALA A 17 10.13 -18.42 30.33
N PRO A 18 10.40 -17.82 29.15
CA PRO A 18 11.63 -18.09 28.44
C PRO A 18 12.84 -17.38 29.07
N ASP A 19 13.99 -18.06 29.04
CA ASP A 19 15.29 -17.47 29.38
C ASP A 19 15.82 -16.61 28.24
N LEU A 20 16.34 -15.42 28.56
CA LEU A 20 16.93 -14.50 27.58
C LEU A 20 18.45 -14.64 27.52
N TYR A 21 18.95 -15.05 26.35
CA TYR A 21 20.37 -15.08 26.01
C TYR A 21 20.69 -13.94 25.05
N ARG A 22 21.48 -12.97 25.49
CA ARG A 22 21.98 -11.89 24.62
C ARG A 22 23.32 -12.30 24.02
N ILE A 23 23.35 -12.47 22.69
CA ILE A 23 24.58 -12.74 21.97
C ILE A 23 25.38 -11.43 21.87
N PRO A 24 26.65 -11.40 22.28
CA PRO A 24 27.46 -10.18 22.29
C PRO A 24 27.73 -9.66 20.87
N SER A 25 27.87 -8.33 20.74
CA SER A 25 28.23 -7.65 19.48
C SER A 25 29.69 -7.83 19.05
N LYS A 26 30.56 -8.36 19.94
CA LYS A 26 32.00 -8.48 19.69
C LYS A 26 32.47 -9.94 19.79
N GLY A 27 33.17 -10.41 18.75
CA GLY A 27 33.84 -11.72 18.68
C GLY A 27 33.33 -12.61 17.54
N GLU A 28 34.10 -13.65 17.20
CA GLU A 28 33.72 -14.71 16.25
C GLU A 28 32.66 -15.65 16.87
N THR A 29 31.54 -15.08 17.34
CA THR A 29 30.48 -15.90 17.93
C THR A 29 29.75 -16.63 16.84
N ASP A 30 29.91 -17.95 16.82
CA ASP A 30 29.10 -18.84 15.98
C ASP A 30 27.65 -18.85 16.49
N VAL A 31 26.83 -17.99 15.90
CA VAL A 31 25.40 -17.84 16.21
C VAL A 31 24.68 -19.16 15.96
N ALA A 32 24.94 -19.83 14.83
CA ALA A 32 24.30 -21.09 14.49
C ALA A 32 24.59 -22.18 15.52
N ARG A 33 25.82 -22.26 16.04
CA ARG A 33 26.16 -23.17 17.14
C ARG A 33 25.34 -22.87 18.38
N ARG A 34 25.18 -21.61 18.78
CA ARG A 34 24.35 -21.21 19.94
C ARG A 34 22.89 -21.61 19.77
N LEU A 35 22.33 -21.40 18.58
CA LEU A 35 20.96 -21.79 18.26
C LEU A 35 20.78 -23.31 18.29
N SER A 36 21.82 -24.06 17.90
CA SER A 36 21.81 -25.53 17.82
C SER A 36 22.10 -26.23 19.16
N GLU A 37 22.52 -25.52 20.22
CA GLU A 37 22.89 -26.11 21.52
C GLU A 37 21.78 -26.97 22.15
N SER A 38 20.51 -26.68 21.82
CA SER A 38 19.35 -27.43 22.32
C SER A 38 18.77 -28.44 21.33
N GLY A 39 19.32 -28.53 20.11
CA GLY A 39 18.78 -29.36 19.02
C GLY A 39 17.30 -29.11 18.72
N PRO A 40 16.83 -27.86 18.57
CA PRO A 40 15.42 -27.58 18.39
C PRO A 40 14.90 -28.08 17.04
N GLU A 41 13.68 -28.64 17.01
CA GLU A 41 13.00 -28.98 15.75
C GLU A 41 12.44 -27.74 15.05
N THR A 42 12.09 -26.70 15.81
CA THR A 42 11.62 -25.41 15.28
C THR A 42 12.20 -24.24 16.06
N LEU A 43 12.36 -23.11 15.37
CA LEU A 43 12.71 -21.83 15.98
C LEU A 43 11.77 -20.73 15.51
N GLY A 44 11.20 -20.00 16.47
CA GLY A 44 10.51 -18.75 16.20
C GLY A 44 11.48 -17.64 15.82
N VAL A 45 11.14 -16.83 14.82
CA VAL A 45 11.97 -15.72 14.34
C VAL A 45 11.19 -14.41 14.37
N ALA A 46 11.85 -13.32 14.76
CA ALA A 46 11.39 -11.94 14.59
C ALA A 46 12.58 -11.00 14.43
N LEU A 47 12.38 -9.83 13.80
CA LEU A 47 13.42 -8.83 13.65
C LEU A 47 12.95 -7.44 14.08
N GLN A 48 13.92 -6.54 14.26
CA GLN A 48 13.73 -5.12 14.41
C GLN A 48 14.45 -4.37 13.29
N LEU A 49 13.80 -3.34 12.74
CA LEU A 49 14.42 -2.38 11.84
C LEU A 49 14.62 -1.04 12.55
N SER A 50 15.69 -0.34 12.19
CA SER A 50 15.97 1.04 12.56
C SER A 50 14.94 1.99 11.94
N GLN A 51 14.96 3.25 12.36
CA GLN A 51 14.18 4.33 11.73
C GLN A 51 14.55 4.60 10.26
N THR A 52 15.68 4.07 9.80
CA THR A 52 16.14 4.17 8.40
C THR A 52 15.93 2.86 7.63
N GLY A 53 15.22 1.88 8.22
CA GLY A 53 14.92 0.60 7.57
C GLY A 53 16.12 -0.35 7.48
N GLN A 54 17.15 -0.14 8.30
CA GLN A 54 18.28 -1.07 8.43
C GLN A 54 17.98 -2.11 9.51
N LEU A 55 18.55 -3.32 9.39
CA LEU A 55 18.38 -4.36 10.40
C LEU A 55 19.12 -3.95 11.69
N ASP A 56 18.40 -3.86 12.81
CA ASP A 56 18.98 -3.57 14.13
C ASP A 56 19.35 -4.87 14.85
N ALA A 57 18.43 -5.83 14.88
CA ALA A 57 18.59 -7.09 15.58
C ALA A 57 17.60 -8.15 15.07
N VAL A 58 17.96 -9.42 15.28
CA VAL A 58 17.10 -10.58 15.07
C VAL A 58 16.98 -11.35 16.39
N ALA A 59 15.78 -11.79 16.71
CA ALA A 59 15.52 -12.68 17.82
C ALA A 59 15.13 -14.06 17.29
N PHE A 60 15.75 -15.10 17.84
CA PHE A 60 15.41 -16.50 17.62
C PHE A 60 14.92 -17.11 18.93
N ALA A 61 13.93 -17.99 18.90
CA ALA A 61 13.38 -18.55 20.13
C ALA A 61 12.93 -20.00 19.98
N THR A 62 13.05 -20.75 21.08
CA THR A 62 12.21 -21.93 21.37
C THR A 62 11.10 -21.51 22.34
N SER A 63 10.24 -22.44 22.77
CA SER A 63 9.28 -22.15 23.86
C SER A 63 9.94 -21.81 25.20
N SER A 64 11.21 -22.16 25.41
CA SER A 64 11.92 -22.00 26.70
C SER A 64 13.14 -21.07 26.66
N ARG A 65 13.65 -20.72 25.48
CA ARG A 65 14.85 -19.88 25.34
C ARG A 65 14.66 -18.85 24.23
N VAL A 66 15.16 -17.65 24.44
CA VAL A 66 15.21 -16.59 23.43
C VAL A 66 16.65 -16.11 23.27
N TYR A 67 17.13 -16.07 22.04
CA TYR A 67 18.42 -15.58 21.64
C TYR A 67 18.25 -14.23 20.95
N PHE A 68 18.71 -13.16 21.59
CA PHE A 68 18.77 -11.82 20.99
C PHE A 68 20.12 -11.64 20.30
N VAL A 69 20.09 -11.34 19.00
CA VAL A 69 21.29 -11.22 18.16
C VAL A 69 21.33 -9.85 17.49
N PRO A 70 22.26 -8.96 17.88
CA PRO A 70 22.47 -7.70 17.17
C PRO A 70 22.83 -7.93 15.69
N ALA A 71 22.41 -7.03 14.81
CA ALA A 71 22.71 -7.12 13.38
C ALA A 71 24.23 -7.14 13.10
N GLU A 72 25.00 -6.34 13.84
CA GLU A 72 26.47 -6.33 13.77
C GLU A 72 27.08 -7.73 13.98
N THR A 73 26.51 -8.53 14.90
CA THR A 73 26.95 -9.91 15.13
C THR A 73 26.53 -10.83 13.98
N MET A 74 25.30 -10.67 13.49
CA MET A 74 24.75 -11.49 12.40
C MET A 74 25.52 -11.36 11.10
N CYS A 75 26.06 -10.16 10.82
CA CYS A 75 26.72 -9.84 9.56
C CYS A 75 28.26 -10.05 9.65
N THR A 76 28.75 -10.84 10.64
CA THR A 76 30.16 -11.32 10.71
C THR A 76 30.37 -12.59 9.89
N ASP A 77 31.56 -12.78 9.30
CA ASP A 77 31.87 -13.95 8.45
C ASP A 77 31.61 -15.29 9.14
N THR A 78 31.99 -15.40 10.42
CA THR A 78 31.77 -16.62 11.22
C THR A 78 30.28 -16.90 11.42
N ALA A 79 29.48 -15.86 11.72
CA ALA A 79 28.04 -16.01 11.86
C ALA A 79 27.40 -16.38 10.52
N MET A 80 27.72 -15.66 9.44
CA MET A 80 27.14 -15.89 8.11
C MET A 80 27.39 -17.31 7.61
N LYS A 81 28.62 -17.84 7.73
CA LYS A 81 28.94 -19.23 7.37
C LYS A 81 28.15 -20.25 8.19
N GLY A 82 28.02 -20.03 9.49
CA GLY A 82 27.24 -20.92 10.35
C GLY A 82 25.75 -20.88 10.00
N LEU A 83 25.21 -19.70 9.76
CA LEU A 83 23.80 -19.49 9.43
C LEU A 83 23.43 -20.04 8.05
N GLU A 84 24.33 -19.97 7.08
CA GLU A 84 24.11 -20.53 5.74
C GLU A 84 23.84 -22.04 5.83
N ALA A 85 24.63 -22.78 6.61
CA ALA A 85 24.36 -24.19 6.88
C ALA A 85 23.06 -24.38 7.67
N PHE A 86 22.82 -23.54 8.68
CA PHE A 86 21.67 -23.67 9.59
C PHE A 86 20.31 -23.33 8.94
N PHE A 87 20.30 -22.44 7.95
CA PHE A 87 19.11 -22.03 7.20
C PHE A 87 18.91 -22.84 5.91
N SER A 88 19.84 -23.74 5.59
CA SER A 88 19.76 -24.61 4.44
C SER A 88 18.65 -25.67 4.57
N GLU A 89 18.29 -26.30 3.45
CA GLU A 89 17.35 -27.41 3.41
C GLU A 89 17.81 -28.64 4.21
N SER A 90 19.11 -28.78 4.42
CA SER A 90 19.69 -29.89 5.18
C SER A 90 19.55 -29.73 6.70
N SER A 91 19.08 -28.58 7.17
CA SER A 91 18.88 -28.32 8.59
C SER A 91 17.67 -29.09 9.13
N SER A 92 17.84 -29.74 10.28
CA SER A 92 16.74 -30.40 10.99
C SER A 92 15.80 -29.41 11.69
N CYS A 93 16.22 -28.15 11.83
CA CYS A 93 15.47 -27.10 12.50
C CYS A 93 14.71 -26.25 11.48
N ILE A 94 13.39 -26.11 11.65
CA ILE A 94 12.55 -25.27 10.80
C ILE A 94 12.32 -23.91 11.45
N LEU A 95 12.69 -22.84 10.75
CA LEU A 95 12.36 -21.48 11.19
C LEU A 95 10.90 -21.17 10.92
N ALA A 96 10.26 -20.43 11.82
CA ALA A 96 8.89 -19.96 11.64
C ALA A 96 8.68 -18.55 12.21
N GLY A 97 7.90 -17.73 11.52
CA GLY A 97 7.62 -16.36 11.94
C GLY A 97 6.39 -15.78 11.25
N PHE A 98 5.91 -14.64 11.74
CA PHE A 98 4.84 -13.88 11.10
C PHE A 98 5.42 -12.89 10.09
N GLY A 99 4.87 -12.85 8.88
CA GLY A 99 5.39 -12.01 7.80
C GLY A 99 6.73 -12.51 7.30
N MET A 100 6.88 -13.83 7.18
CA MET A 100 8.17 -14.49 6.96
C MET A 100 8.83 -14.08 5.66
N ALA A 101 8.05 -13.74 4.64
CA ALA A 101 8.53 -13.17 3.38
C ALA A 101 9.35 -11.88 3.61
N ARG A 102 8.82 -10.96 4.44
CA ARG A 102 9.48 -9.70 4.81
C ARG A 102 10.72 -9.97 5.66
N LEU A 103 10.58 -10.84 6.66
CA LEU A 103 11.70 -11.24 7.52
C LEU A 103 12.87 -11.81 6.70
N ALA A 104 12.57 -12.68 5.74
CA ALA A 104 13.55 -13.32 4.87
C ALA A 104 14.33 -12.32 4.03
N LEU A 105 13.64 -11.39 3.37
CA LEU A 105 14.26 -10.37 2.53
C LEU A 105 15.14 -9.42 3.35
N HIS A 106 14.70 -9.01 4.55
CA HIS A 106 15.52 -8.13 5.40
C HIS A 106 16.77 -8.82 5.96
N ILE A 107 16.65 -10.09 6.38
CA ILE A 107 17.81 -10.86 6.84
C ILE A 107 18.79 -11.05 5.69
N HIS A 108 18.32 -11.49 4.52
CA HIS A 108 19.17 -11.67 3.34
C HIS A 108 19.83 -10.36 2.92
N ARG A 109 19.14 -9.22 2.96
CA ARG A 109 19.72 -7.91 2.65
C ARG A 109 20.92 -7.54 3.53
N CYS A 110 20.92 -7.86 4.83
CA CYS A 110 22.10 -7.59 5.69
C CYS A 110 23.18 -8.64 5.55
N THR A 111 22.81 -9.92 5.53
CA THR A 111 23.76 -11.03 5.70
C THR A 111 24.19 -11.67 4.38
N GLY A 112 23.43 -11.48 3.30
CA GLY A 112 23.56 -12.26 2.06
C GLY A 112 23.21 -13.74 2.23
N VAL A 113 22.75 -14.17 3.40
CA VAL A 113 22.48 -15.58 3.70
C VAL A 113 21.07 -15.92 3.24
N HIS A 114 20.97 -16.94 2.41
CA HIS A 114 19.67 -17.48 2.00
C HIS A 114 18.95 -18.14 3.18
N MET A 115 17.64 -17.99 3.21
CA MET A 115 16.84 -18.48 4.32
C MET A 115 15.62 -19.25 3.84
N ARG A 116 15.35 -20.36 4.53
CA ARG A 116 14.15 -21.18 4.36
C ARG A 116 13.33 -21.19 5.66
N ALA A 117 12.07 -20.78 5.60
CA ALA A 117 11.24 -20.62 6.80
C ALA A 117 9.74 -20.74 6.51
N VAL A 118 8.94 -21.01 7.55
CA VAL A 118 7.48 -21.10 7.47
C VAL A 118 6.82 -19.79 7.88
N ASP A 119 5.87 -19.33 7.08
CA ASP A 119 5.02 -18.19 7.42
C ASP A 119 3.83 -18.61 8.29
N LEU A 120 3.84 -18.17 9.55
CA LEU A 120 2.79 -18.49 10.53
C LEU A 120 1.47 -17.78 10.25
N SER A 121 1.48 -16.67 9.50
CA SER A 121 0.26 -15.92 9.19
C SER A 121 -0.65 -16.64 8.20
N THR A 122 -0.06 -17.52 7.38
CA THR A 122 -0.78 -18.33 6.37
C THR A 122 -0.86 -19.80 6.71
N LEU A 123 -0.03 -20.31 7.64
CA LEU A 123 0.00 -21.71 8.06
C LEU A 123 -1.37 -22.30 8.43
N LEU A 124 -2.18 -21.53 9.16
CA LEU A 124 -3.49 -21.97 9.67
C LEU A 124 -4.67 -21.24 9.02
N SER A 125 -4.40 -20.42 7.99
CA SER A 125 -5.43 -19.75 7.22
C SER A 125 -5.93 -20.64 6.08
N ILE A 126 -7.17 -20.42 5.66
CA ILE A 126 -7.79 -21.11 4.51
C ILE A 126 -7.24 -20.53 3.19
N SER A 127 -6.74 -19.29 3.22
CA SER A 127 -6.21 -18.59 2.04
C SER A 127 -5.04 -17.69 2.41
N THR A 128 -4.06 -17.58 1.50
CA THR A 128 -2.95 -16.62 1.58
C THR A 128 -3.44 -15.16 1.54
N ARG A 129 -4.59 -14.87 0.93
CA ARG A 129 -5.23 -13.54 0.92
C ARG A 129 -5.78 -13.12 2.26
N GLU A 130 -6.16 -14.10 3.06
CA GLU A 130 -6.74 -13.92 4.39
C GLU A 130 -5.74 -14.32 5.46
N SER A 131 -4.50 -13.82 5.37
CA SER A 131 -3.49 -14.02 6.41
C SER A 131 -4.03 -13.60 7.78
N TRP A 132 -3.73 -14.41 8.81
CA TRP A 132 -4.16 -14.14 10.18
C TRP A 132 -3.12 -13.29 10.91
N PRO A 133 -3.54 -12.19 11.56
CA PRO A 133 -2.62 -11.45 12.42
C PRO A 133 -2.24 -12.32 13.63
N PRO A 134 -1.08 -12.07 14.26
CA PRO A 134 -0.60 -12.83 15.41
C PRO A 134 -1.63 -12.98 16.53
N SER A 135 -2.35 -11.91 16.86
CA SER A 135 -3.40 -11.94 17.90
C SER A 135 -4.55 -12.89 17.58
N LYS A 136 -4.90 -13.07 16.30
CA LYS A 136 -5.96 -13.99 15.87
C LYS A 136 -5.48 -15.44 15.99
N VAL A 137 -4.26 -15.74 15.53
CA VAL A 137 -3.68 -17.08 15.70
C VAL A 137 -3.60 -17.45 17.18
N VAL A 138 -3.09 -16.56 18.02
CA VAL A 138 -3.00 -16.82 19.45
C VAL A 138 -4.38 -17.02 20.08
N TYR A 139 -5.34 -16.14 19.81
CA TYR A 139 -6.68 -16.24 20.39
C TYR A 139 -7.44 -17.50 19.97
N GLU A 140 -7.42 -17.83 18.67
CA GLU A 140 -8.20 -18.94 18.12
C GLU A 140 -7.54 -20.31 18.35
N ARG A 141 -6.20 -20.35 18.43
CA ARG A 141 -5.44 -21.61 18.36
C ARG A 141 -4.56 -21.88 19.57
N MET A 142 -4.26 -20.86 20.38
CA MET A 142 -3.39 -20.99 21.56
C MET A 142 -4.19 -20.88 22.85
N ASP A 143 -4.74 -19.70 23.14
CA ASP A 143 -5.43 -19.33 24.37
C ASP A 143 -6.50 -18.26 24.09
N SER A 144 -7.77 -18.60 24.31
CA SER A 144 -8.90 -17.71 24.07
C SER A 144 -9.10 -16.63 25.14
N GLN A 145 -8.35 -16.69 26.26
CA GLN A 145 -8.42 -15.70 27.33
C GLN A 145 -7.45 -14.52 27.11
N VAL A 146 -6.59 -14.59 26.10
CA VAL A 146 -5.58 -13.56 25.83
C VAL A 146 -6.20 -12.22 25.47
N ASN A 147 -5.51 -11.14 25.85
CA ASN A 147 -5.89 -9.83 25.36
C ASN A 147 -5.30 -9.60 23.96
N ARG A 148 -6.13 -9.80 22.92
CA ARG A 148 -5.76 -9.57 21.51
C ARG A 148 -5.11 -8.21 21.25
N SER A 149 -5.55 -7.13 21.91
CA SER A 149 -4.97 -5.80 21.68
C SER A 149 -3.55 -5.67 22.23
N ARG A 150 -3.22 -6.34 23.34
CA ARG A 150 -1.84 -6.40 23.84
C ARG A 150 -0.92 -7.15 22.88
N ILE A 151 -1.42 -8.23 22.27
CA ILE A 151 -0.65 -8.98 21.26
C ILE A 151 -0.46 -8.12 20.01
N ASN A 152 -1.49 -7.45 19.51
CA ASN A 152 -1.33 -6.54 18.37
C ASN A 152 -0.33 -5.41 18.68
N ALA A 153 -0.44 -4.78 19.85
CA ALA A 153 0.48 -3.73 20.28
C ALA A 153 1.94 -4.21 20.35
N LEU A 154 2.17 -5.49 20.69
CA LEU A 154 3.52 -6.06 20.68
C LEU A 154 4.16 -6.03 19.29
N TRP A 155 3.39 -6.29 18.22
CA TRP A 155 3.87 -6.23 16.84
C TRP A 155 4.09 -4.81 16.31
N LEU A 156 3.51 -3.80 16.98
CA LEU A 156 3.73 -2.39 16.67
C LEU A 156 4.88 -1.77 17.48
N ALA A 157 5.19 -2.32 18.66
CA ALA A 157 6.11 -1.70 19.61
C ALA A 157 7.59 -2.04 19.35
N GLN A 158 8.45 -1.03 19.29
CA GLN A 158 9.91 -1.18 19.18
C GLN A 158 10.56 -1.59 20.51
N GLY A 159 11.73 -2.21 20.45
CA GLY A 159 12.60 -2.50 21.59
C GLY A 159 12.93 -3.98 21.76
N ASP A 160 14.12 -4.26 22.30
CA ASP A 160 14.69 -5.61 22.42
C ASP A 160 13.75 -6.66 23.02
N ILE A 161 13.08 -6.30 24.12
CA ILE A 161 12.17 -7.22 24.81
C ILE A 161 10.96 -7.53 23.91
N ASN A 162 10.49 -6.56 23.12
CA ASN A 162 9.35 -6.76 22.23
C ASN A 162 9.69 -7.75 21.12
N ILE A 163 10.85 -7.62 20.47
CA ILE A 163 11.24 -8.59 19.44
C ILE A 163 11.48 -9.98 20.01
N CYS A 164 12.02 -10.08 21.23
CA CYS A 164 12.19 -11.34 21.93
C CYS A 164 10.84 -12.03 22.17
N LEU A 165 9.82 -11.28 22.61
CA LEU A 165 8.47 -11.80 22.81
C LEU A 165 7.80 -12.21 21.49
N ARG A 166 8.02 -11.46 20.39
CA ARG A 166 7.51 -11.83 19.06
C ARG A 166 8.10 -13.16 18.60
N ALA A 167 9.42 -13.33 18.70
CA ALA A 167 10.09 -14.58 18.35
C ALA A 167 9.60 -15.73 19.24
N TRP A 168 9.47 -15.49 20.55
CA TRP A 168 8.96 -16.49 21.48
C TRP A 168 7.52 -16.94 21.17
N ILE A 169 6.60 -16.02 20.91
CA ILE A 169 5.22 -16.37 20.51
C ILE A 169 5.24 -17.18 19.22
N SER A 170 6.05 -16.80 18.22
CA SER A 170 6.23 -17.57 17.00
C SER A 170 6.72 -18.99 17.30
N ALA A 171 7.64 -19.16 18.24
CA ALA A 171 8.17 -20.46 18.64
C ALA A 171 7.11 -21.33 19.33
N CYS A 172 6.35 -20.77 20.28
CA CYS A 172 5.26 -21.48 20.96
C CYS A 172 4.21 -22.00 19.96
N ILE A 173 3.89 -21.21 18.93
CA ILE A 173 2.97 -21.62 17.87
C ILE A 173 3.60 -22.70 17.01
N ALA A 174 4.84 -22.51 16.56
CA ALA A 174 5.54 -23.46 15.70
C ALA A 174 5.68 -24.85 16.36
N GLU A 175 6.02 -24.89 17.64
CA GLU A 175 6.13 -26.13 18.41
C GLU A 175 4.77 -26.82 18.59
N ARG A 176 3.71 -26.06 18.91
CA ARG A 176 2.35 -26.62 19.04
C ARG A 176 1.82 -27.21 17.73
N PHE A 177 2.21 -26.63 16.60
CA PHE A 177 1.79 -27.04 15.25
C PHE A 177 2.95 -27.64 14.44
N LEU A 178 3.83 -28.38 15.11
CA LEU A 178 5.06 -28.92 14.53
C LEU A 178 4.80 -29.71 13.23
N TYR A 179 3.79 -30.58 13.24
CA TYR A 179 3.44 -31.36 12.04
C TYR A 179 3.05 -30.47 10.86
N GLN A 180 2.22 -29.46 11.09
CA GLN A 180 1.83 -28.50 10.05
C GLN A 180 3.04 -27.70 9.56
N VAL A 181 3.92 -27.26 10.46
CA VAL A 181 5.18 -26.56 10.12
C VAL A 181 6.07 -27.45 9.25
N GLN A 182 6.21 -28.73 9.58
CA GLN A 182 6.96 -29.71 8.80
C GLN A 182 6.36 -29.90 7.39
N CYS A 183 5.03 -29.93 7.27
CA CYS A 183 4.35 -30.13 6.00
C CYS A 183 4.16 -28.85 5.16
N ALA A 184 4.27 -27.65 5.76
CA ALA A 184 4.00 -26.39 5.08
C ALA A 184 4.99 -26.11 3.94
N ASN A 185 4.57 -25.32 2.94
CA ASN A 185 5.52 -24.72 2.00
C ASN A 185 6.40 -23.71 2.75
N LYS A 186 7.67 -23.63 2.38
CA LYS A 186 8.63 -22.73 3.02
C LYS A 186 8.92 -21.56 2.11
N VAL A 187 8.88 -20.36 2.67
CA VAL A 187 9.47 -19.16 2.10
C VAL A 187 10.95 -19.43 1.92
N ASP A 188 11.45 -19.25 0.70
CA ASP A 188 12.83 -19.54 0.32
C ASP A 188 13.37 -18.40 -0.55
N THR A 189 14.39 -17.70 -0.07
CA THR A 189 14.99 -16.60 -0.85
C THR A 189 15.72 -17.07 -2.10
N ARG A 190 16.02 -18.37 -2.23
CA ARG A 190 16.62 -18.96 -3.45
C ARG A 190 15.64 -19.05 -4.62
N CYS A 191 14.35 -18.82 -4.39
CA CYS A 191 13.36 -18.72 -5.47
C CYS A 191 13.58 -17.49 -6.38
N LEU A 192 14.41 -16.55 -5.96
CA LEU A 192 14.73 -15.33 -6.68
C LEU A 192 16.23 -15.26 -6.96
N ASN A 193 16.60 -14.70 -8.12
CA ASN A 193 18.00 -14.41 -8.40
C ASN A 193 18.47 -13.14 -7.65
N ILE A 194 19.78 -12.86 -7.67
CA ILE A 194 20.37 -11.75 -6.91
C ILE A 194 19.86 -10.36 -7.33
N GLU A 195 19.53 -10.16 -8.61
CA GLU A 195 19.00 -8.89 -9.11
C GLU A 195 17.55 -8.70 -8.65
N GLU A 196 16.76 -9.76 -8.69
CA GLU A 196 15.38 -9.80 -8.21
C GLU A 196 15.30 -9.57 -6.70
N LEU A 197 16.19 -10.21 -5.93
CA LEU A 197 16.30 -10.01 -4.47
C LEU A 197 16.60 -8.55 -4.14
N ARG A 198 17.65 -7.97 -4.74
CA ARG A 198 18.02 -6.56 -4.52
C ARG A 198 16.89 -5.60 -4.89
N CYS A 199 16.15 -5.90 -5.96
CA CYS A 199 15.00 -5.11 -6.37
C CYS A 199 13.90 -5.13 -5.29
N LEU A 200 13.44 -6.31 -4.88
CA LEU A 200 12.37 -6.44 -3.88
C LEU A 200 12.79 -5.92 -2.52
N GLU A 201 14.03 -6.17 -2.09
CA GLU A 201 14.59 -5.64 -0.85
C GLU A 201 14.58 -4.12 -0.82
N GLY A 202 14.95 -3.48 -1.93
CA GLY A 202 14.90 -2.02 -2.08
C GLY A 202 13.48 -1.46 -1.94
N LEU A 203 12.53 -2.07 -2.65
CA LEU A 203 11.13 -1.63 -2.64
C LEU A 203 10.44 -1.87 -1.29
N LEU A 204 10.77 -2.97 -0.61
CA LEU A 204 10.16 -3.34 0.66
C LEU A 204 10.48 -2.33 1.77
N ILE A 205 11.68 -1.74 1.78
CA ILE A 205 12.07 -0.74 2.79
C ILE A 205 11.11 0.45 2.79
N ASN A 206 10.70 0.90 1.61
CA ASN A 206 9.78 2.03 1.51
C ASN A 206 8.45 1.69 2.20
N ALA A 207 7.92 0.49 1.98
CA ALA A 207 6.74 0.02 2.68
C ALA A 207 6.99 -0.05 4.20
N GLU A 208 8.10 -0.62 4.65
CA GLU A 208 8.45 -0.70 6.09
C GLU A 208 8.49 0.68 6.76
N LEU A 209 9.09 1.67 6.11
CA LEU A 209 9.22 3.03 6.66
C LEU A 209 7.86 3.71 6.78
N LEU A 210 7.01 3.62 5.75
CA LEU A 210 5.64 4.13 5.80
C LEU A 210 4.83 3.45 6.90
N GLU A 211 5.01 2.13 7.01
CA GLU A 211 4.32 1.35 8.01
C GLU A 211 4.76 1.71 9.43
N ALA A 212 6.06 1.87 9.66
CA ALA A 212 6.61 2.25 10.97
C ALA A 212 6.23 3.67 11.38
N ALA A 213 6.02 4.58 10.42
CA ALA A 213 5.63 5.97 10.66
C ALA A 213 4.11 6.15 10.89
N ALA A 214 3.29 5.16 10.52
CA ALA A 214 1.86 5.23 10.72
C ALA A 214 1.52 5.36 12.23
N PRO A 215 0.64 6.31 12.61
CA PRO A 215 0.36 6.56 14.02
C PRO A 215 -0.30 5.34 14.67
N ALA A 216 0.25 4.90 15.80
CA ALA A 216 -0.35 3.85 16.64
C ALA A 216 -1.44 4.40 17.58
N GLU A 217 -1.61 5.72 17.64
CA GLU A 217 -2.66 6.40 18.38
C GLU A 217 -2.98 7.74 17.72
N TRP A 218 -4.26 8.09 17.62
CA TRP A 218 -4.69 9.41 17.13
C TRP A 218 -5.95 9.92 17.83
N GLU A 219 -6.06 11.23 17.94
CA GLU A 219 -7.26 11.90 18.44
C GLU A 219 -8.37 11.88 17.39
N ASN A 220 -9.59 11.72 17.89
CA ASN A 220 -10.76 11.55 17.06
C ASN A 220 -11.83 12.59 17.41
N ASP A 221 -12.19 13.42 16.43
CA ASP A 221 -13.24 14.41 16.61
C ASP A 221 -14.62 13.74 16.62
N PHE A 222 -15.46 14.16 17.57
CA PHE A 222 -16.83 13.68 17.74
C PHE A 222 -17.81 14.82 18.04
N GLU A 223 -19.07 14.61 17.65
CA GLU A 223 -20.20 15.49 17.93
C GLU A 223 -21.04 14.97 19.11
N SER A 224 -21.34 13.68 19.13
CA SER A 224 -22.19 13.08 20.17
C SER A 224 -21.95 11.58 20.32
N ILE A 225 -22.41 11.03 21.46
CA ILE A 225 -22.50 9.58 21.70
C ILE A 225 -23.89 9.25 22.25
N SER A 226 -24.53 8.22 21.70
CA SER A 226 -25.85 7.75 22.11
C SER A 226 -25.88 6.23 22.25
N LEU A 227 -26.80 5.69 23.04
CA LEU A 227 -27.05 4.25 23.11
C LEU A 227 -28.21 3.91 22.14
N GLU A 228 -27.93 3.11 21.11
CA GLU A 228 -28.91 2.64 20.11
C GLU A 228 -28.77 1.11 19.95
N ASP A 229 -29.87 0.37 20.09
CA ASP A 229 -29.92 -1.10 19.89
C ASP A 229 -28.88 -1.91 20.68
N GLY A 230 -28.58 -1.49 21.93
CA GLY A 230 -27.61 -2.18 22.79
C GLY A 230 -26.13 -1.89 22.46
N HIS A 231 -25.87 -1.04 21.47
CA HIS A 231 -24.54 -0.55 21.12
C HIS A 231 -24.45 0.96 21.33
N TYR A 232 -23.25 1.47 21.60
CA TYR A 232 -23.05 2.91 21.63
C TYR A 232 -22.69 3.42 20.24
N LYS A 233 -23.38 4.44 19.77
CA LYS A 233 -23.14 5.09 18.50
C LYS A 233 -22.41 6.40 18.76
N LEU A 234 -21.17 6.46 18.31
CA LEU A 234 -20.38 7.69 18.28
C LEU A 234 -20.62 8.39 16.94
N VAL A 235 -21.09 9.63 16.97
CA VAL A 235 -21.22 10.48 15.78
C VAL A 235 -19.97 11.33 15.69
N ASN A 236 -19.20 11.16 14.62
CA ASN A 236 -17.97 11.90 14.36
C ASN A 236 -18.26 13.25 13.70
N ALA A 237 -17.49 14.29 14.05
CA ALA A 237 -17.65 15.62 13.45
C ALA A 237 -17.37 15.60 11.94
N ARG A 238 -16.36 14.80 11.55
CA ARG A 238 -15.91 14.63 10.18
C ARG A 238 -16.02 13.17 9.83
N TYR A 239 -16.44 12.87 8.61
CA TYR A 239 -16.48 11.48 8.13
C TYR A 239 -15.11 10.80 8.30
N LYS A 240 -14.04 11.49 7.88
CA LYS A 240 -12.66 11.00 7.94
C LYS A 240 -12.14 10.67 9.34
N SER A 241 -12.82 11.09 10.40
CA SER A 241 -12.44 10.70 11.77
C SER A 241 -13.19 9.46 12.24
N ARG A 242 -14.17 8.94 11.51
CA ARG A 242 -14.90 7.72 11.86
C ARG A 242 -14.00 6.49 11.92
N VAL A 243 -14.21 5.65 12.94
CA VAL A 243 -13.46 4.41 13.15
C VAL A 243 -14.20 3.22 12.53
N ARG A 244 -13.49 2.45 11.70
CA ARG A 244 -13.98 1.21 11.09
C ARG A 244 -13.88 0.05 12.08
N ALA A 245 -14.74 -0.96 11.91
CA ALA A 245 -14.55 -2.22 12.60
C ALA A 245 -13.20 -2.81 12.20
N SER A 246 -12.39 -3.13 13.19
CA SER A 246 -11.05 -3.67 12.97
C SER A 246 -10.66 -4.53 14.16
N GLU A 247 -9.88 -5.57 13.88
CA GLU A 247 -9.34 -6.43 14.91
C GLU A 247 -8.06 -5.86 15.55
N GLN A 248 -7.54 -4.76 15.00
CA GLN A 248 -6.27 -4.15 15.36
C GLN A 248 -6.41 -2.80 16.08
N THR A 249 -7.62 -2.22 16.14
CA THR A 249 -7.87 -0.94 16.81
C THR A 249 -8.86 -1.05 17.98
N GLU A 250 -8.68 -0.18 18.96
CA GLU A 250 -9.57 0.03 20.10
C GLU A 250 -9.89 1.52 20.24
N ILE A 251 -11.10 1.84 20.64
CA ILE A 251 -11.54 3.22 20.89
C ILE A 251 -11.44 3.47 22.39
N VAL A 252 -10.59 4.41 22.77
CA VAL A 252 -10.41 4.83 24.15
C VAL A 252 -11.12 6.17 24.34
N MET A 253 -12.04 6.20 25.28
CA MET A 253 -12.90 7.35 25.55
C MET A 253 -12.65 7.85 26.96
N GLU A 254 -12.32 9.14 27.09
CA GLU A 254 -12.24 9.79 28.40
C GLU A 254 -13.53 10.54 28.67
N THR A 255 -14.11 10.30 29.84
CA THR A 255 -15.29 11.01 30.33
C THR A 255 -14.91 12.32 31.02
N THR A 256 -15.85 13.25 31.13
CA THR A 256 -15.66 14.51 31.85
C THR A 256 -15.33 14.33 33.34
N CYS A 257 -15.70 13.19 33.93
CA CYS A 257 -15.33 12.82 35.30
C CYS A 257 -13.97 12.10 35.42
N GLY A 258 -13.18 12.03 34.33
CA GLY A 258 -11.83 11.47 34.32
C GLY A 258 -11.76 9.95 34.24
N ARG A 259 -12.88 9.25 34.04
CA ARG A 259 -12.88 7.79 33.80
C ARG A 259 -12.56 7.50 32.34
N SER A 260 -11.70 6.52 32.11
CA SER A 260 -11.39 5.98 30.78
C SER A 260 -12.19 4.72 30.50
N VAL A 261 -12.81 4.65 29.33
CA VAL A 261 -13.62 3.52 28.88
C VAL A 261 -13.09 3.03 27.53
N VAL A 262 -12.90 1.72 27.39
CA VAL A 262 -12.36 1.11 26.17
C VAL A 262 -13.44 0.31 25.47
N GLY A 263 -13.68 0.63 24.20
CA GLY A 263 -14.60 -0.08 23.32
C GLY A 263 -13.96 -0.51 22.01
N LYS A 264 -14.65 -1.36 21.25
CA LYS A 264 -14.27 -1.78 19.90
C LYS A 264 -15.30 -1.29 18.90
N ALA A 265 -14.83 -0.80 17.75
CA ALA A 265 -15.71 -0.57 16.62
C ALA A 265 -16.23 -1.90 16.09
N VAL A 266 -17.56 -2.04 15.97
CA VAL A 266 -18.23 -3.24 15.42
C VAL A 266 -18.96 -2.93 14.11
N GLY A 267 -19.03 -1.66 13.74
CA GLY A 267 -19.60 -1.22 12.48
C GLY A 267 -19.48 0.28 12.32
N ALA A 268 -19.67 0.74 11.10
CA ALA A 268 -19.63 2.15 10.76
C ALA A 268 -20.65 2.44 9.66
N ASN A 269 -21.39 3.55 9.76
CA ASN A 269 -22.32 4.00 8.73
C ASN A 269 -22.42 5.52 8.72
N GLY A 270 -22.27 6.14 7.54
CA GLY A 270 -22.18 7.61 7.42
C GLY A 270 -21.07 8.16 8.31
N LYS A 271 -21.34 9.18 9.12
CA LYS A 271 -20.38 9.70 10.12
C LYS A 271 -20.40 8.96 11.46
N SER A 272 -21.07 7.82 11.55
CA SER A 272 -21.33 7.14 12.83
C SER A 272 -20.47 5.88 12.97
N THR A 273 -19.88 5.67 14.14
CA THR A 273 -19.23 4.42 14.56
C THR A 273 -20.07 3.72 15.61
N LYS A 274 -20.40 2.45 15.39
CA LYS A 274 -21.00 1.57 16.40
C LYS A 274 -19.90 0.95 17.25
N ILE A 275 -20.01 1.09 18.57
CA ILE A 275 -19.03 0.69 19.57
C ILE A 275 -19.62 -0.38 20.48
N ALA A 276 -18.89 -1.48 20.66
CA ALA A 276 -19.15 -2.49 21.67
C ALA A 276 -18.14 -2.35 22.82
N PHE A 277 -18.62 -2.38 24.05
CA PHE A 277 -17.76 -2.26 25.24
C PHE A 277 -17.42 -3.63 25.84
N ARG A 278 -16.24 -3.73 26.45
CA ARG A 278 -15.90 -4.86 27.33
C ARG A 278 -16.55 -4.63 28.70
N GLY A 279 -17.71 -5.26 28.93
CA GLY A 279 -18.40 -5.27 30.23
C GLY A 279 -19.64 -4.36 30.31
N PRO A 280 -20.41 -4.43 31.41
CA PRO A 280 -21.67 -3.71 31.56
C PRO A 280 -21.42 -2.23 31.88
N PHE A 281 -21.20 -1.41 30.85
CA PHE A 281 -21.25 0.03 31.01
C PHE A 281 -22.70 0.51 30.90
N ARG A 282 -23.31 0.89 32.03
CA ARG A 282 -24.66 1.46 32.12
C ARG A 282 -24.57 2.91 32.62
N GLY A 283 -24.73 3.88 31.73
CA GLY A 283 -24.79 5.31 32.07
C GLY A 283 -24.67 6.22 30.85
N GLU A 284 -25.10 7.47 30.98
CA GLU A 284 -24.81 8.52 29.99
C GLU A 284 -23.29 8.80 29.96
N ILE A 285 -22.69 8.72 28.78
CA ILE A 285 -21.27 9.01 28.59
C ILE A 285 -21.11 10.48 28.22
N ASN A 286 -20.81 11.33 29.20
CA ASN A 286 -20.33 12.68 28.92
C ASN A 286 -18.85 12.60 28.54
N LEU A 287 -18.56 12.62 27.24
CA LEU A 287 -17.21 12.51 26.68
C LEU A 287 -16.45 13.82 26.75
N LYS A 288 -15.17 13.74 27.13
CA LYS A 288 -14.18 14.81 27.03
C LYS A 288 -13.33 14.65 25.77
N SER A 289 -12.87 13.42 25.49
CA SER A 289 -12.05 13.11 24.32
C SER A 289 -12.29 11.67 23.86
N VAL A 290 -12.06 11.45 22.57
CA VAL A 290 -12.03 10.13 21.95
C VAL A 290 -10.67 9.99 21.28
N ARG A 291 -9.99 8.89 21.52
CA ARG A 291 -8.77 8.52 20.82
C ARG A 291 -8.87 7.09 20.34
N VAL A 292 -8.22 6.79 19.24
CA VAL A 292 -8.13 5.44 18.70
C VAL A 292 -6.72 4.95 18.94
N VAL A 293 -6.61 3.75 19.51
CA VAL A 293 -5.33 3.10 19.82
C VAL A 293 -5.23 1.84 18.96
N GLY A 294 -4.05 1.58 18.42
CA GLY A 294 -3.80 0.53 17.45
C GLY A 294 -3.54 1.09 16.07
N ARG A 295 -3.51 0.22 15.06
CA ARG A 295 -3.17 0.61 13.69
C ARG A 295 -4.26 0.15 12.74
N GLU A 296 -4.54 0.97 11.73
CA GLU A 296 -5.46 0.56 10.67
C GLU A 296 -4.93 -0.67 9.93
N GLU A 297 -5.85 -1.51 9.51
CA GLU A 297 -5.52 -2.70 8.71
C GLU A 297 -5.02 -2.29 7.33
N ALA A 298 -4.12 -3.12 6.78
CA ALA A 298 -3.60 -2.95 5.44
C ALA A 298 -4.75 -2.88 4.41
N THR A 299 -4.62 -1.93 3.49
CA THR A 299 -5.49 -1.79 2.32
C THR A 299 -5.41 -3.02 1.42
N ASN A 300 -6.40 -3.20 0.53
CA ASN A 300 -6.40 -4.33 -0.40
C ASN A 300 -5.16 -4.34 -1.31
N ALA A 301 -4.64 -3.18 -1.70
CA ALA A 301 -3.41 -3.07 -2.49
C ALA A 301 -2.18 -3.55 -1.69
N GLU A 302 -2.04 -3.11 -0.44
CA GLU A 302 -0.95 -3.56 0.45
C GLU A 302 -1.02 -5.07 0.70
N ARG A 303 -2.21 -5.61 1.00
CA ARG A 303 -2.41 -7.06 1.18
C ARG A 303 -2.08 -7.85 -0.07
N ALA A 304 -2.49 -7.38 -1.25
CA ALA A 304 -2.20 -8.06 -2.53
C ALA A 304 -0.70 -8.03 -2.87
N ARG A 305 -0.01 -6.93 -2.52
CA ARG A 305 1.44 -6.79 -2.67
C ARG A 305 2.18 -7.73 -1.72
N GLU A 306 1.77 -7.82 -0.46
CA GLU A 306 2.33 -8.76 0.52
C GLU A 306 2.13 -10.22 0.10
N GLU A 307 0.91 -10.57 -0.36
CA GLU A 307 0.64 -11.90 -0.91
C GLU A 307 1.52 -12.20 -2.11
N PHE A 308 1.68 -11.25 -3.04
CA PHE A 308 2.51 -11.42 -4.22
C PHE A 308 3.96 -11.76 -3.85
N VAL A 309 4.56 -11.03 -2.91
CA VAL A 309 5.93 -11.31 -2.43
C VAL A 309 6.01 -12.65 -1.71
N LEU A 310 5.00 -13.00 -0.91
CA LEU A 310 4.92 -14.30 -0.26
C LEU A 310 4.90 -15.44 -1.29
N LEU A 311 4.02 -15.38 -2.28
CA LEU A 311 3.87 -16.43 -3.29
C LEU A 311 5.12 -16.57 -4.18
N LEU A 312 5.85 -15.48 -4.45
CA LEU A 312 7.15 -15.52 -5.10
C LEU A 312 8.15 -16.36 -4.31
N LEU A 313 8.29 -16.07 -3.02
CA LEU A 313 9.25 -16.76 -2.16
C LEU A 313 8.79 -18.18 -1.80
N LEU A 314 7.51 -18.51 -1.95
CA LEU A 314 7.02 -19.89 -1.91
C LEU A 314 7.25 -20.65 -3.22
N GLY A 315 7.79 -20.00 -4.26
CA GLY A 315 8.11 -20.61 -5.54
C GLY A 315 6.90 -20.88 -6.44
N HIS A 316 5.76 -20.21 -6.22
CA HIS A 316 4.56 -20.42 -7.04
C HIS A 316 4.70 -19.88 -8.47
N PHE A 317 5.53 -18.85 -8.67
CA PHE A 317 5.81 -18.25 -9.97
C PHE A 317 7.13 -17.47 -9.94
N GLN A 318 7.62 -17.09 -11.13
CA GLN A 318 8.80 -16.23 -11.28
C GLN A 318 8.43 -14.74 -11.25
N LEU A 319 9.36 -13.88 -10.81
CA LEU A 319 9.12 -12.43 -10.72
C LEU A 319 8.90 -11.81 -12.09
N GLN A 320 9.76 -12.10 -13.06
CA GLN A 320 9.75 -11.50 -14.40
C GLN A 320 8.73 -12.13 -15.36
N THR A 321 7.52 -12.42 -14.88
CA THR A 321 6.43 -13.07 -15.64
C THR A 321 5.66 -12.14 -16.57
N SER A 322 5.87 -10.83 -16.45
CA SER A 322 5.16 -9.81 -17.24
C SER A 322 6.16 -8.89 -17.92
N ARG A 323 5.91 -8.54 -19.19
CA ARG A 323 6.72 -7.55 -19.92
C ARG A 323 6.76 -6.20 -19.22
N PHE A 324 5.69 -5.82 -18.51
CA PHE A 324 5.66 -4.56 -17.77
C PHE A 324 6.54 -4.61 -16.52
N ILE A 325 6.64 -5.78 -15.86
CA ILE A 325 7.61 -5.98 -14.78
C ILE A 325 9.03 -5.83 -15.32
N GLN A 326 9.33 -6.44 -16.47
CA GLN A 326 10.63 -6.31 -17.11
C GLN A 326 10.92 -4.86 -17.51
N MET A 327 9.97 -4.16 -18.14
CA MET A 327 10.14 -2.75 -18.54
C MET A 327 10.46 -1.81 -17.38
N LEU A 328 9.80 -1.97 -16.23
CA LEU A 328 9.96 -1.05 -15.10
C LEU A 328 11.19 -1.37 -14.25
N TRP A 329 11.40 -2.65 -13.91
CA TRP A 329 12.41 -3.04 -12.91
C TRP A 329 13.63 -3.77 -13.47
N PHE A 330 13.49 -4.45 -14.62
CA PHE A 330 14.57 -5.25 -15.23
C PHE A 330 14.77 -4.87 -16.72
N PRO A 331 14.99 -3.57 -17.02
CA PRO A 331 15.00 -3.11 -18.40
C PRO A 331 16.20 -3.66 -19.18
N ASN A 332 15.94 -4.13 -20.40
CA ASN A 332 16.96 -4.41 -21.41
C ASN A 332 16.55 -3.78 -22.76
N GLU A 333 17.47 -3.75 -23.73
CA GLU A 333 17.22 -3.05 -25.00
C GLU A 333 16.05 -3.63 -25.80
N ASP A 334 15.86 -4.95 -25.79
CA ASP A 334 14.80 -5.63 -26.52
C ASP A 334 13.42 -5.32 -25.95
N VAL A 335 13.30 -5.35 -24.61
CA VAL A 335 12.06 -5.04 -23.89
C VAL A 335 11.69 -3.56 -24.03
N LEU A 336 12.66 -2.66 -24.17
CA LEU A 336 12.43 -1.23 -24.36
C LEU A 336 12.28 -0.81 -25.83
N LEU A 337 12.61 -1.68 -26.79
CA LEU A 337 12.54 -1.39 -28.23
C LEU A 337 11.17 -0.79 -28.65
N PRO A 338 10.01 -1.31 -28.17
CA PRO A 338 8.70 -0.76 -28.52
C PRO A 338 8.44 0.68 -28.03
N LEU A 339 9.25 1.19 -27.10
CA LEU A 339 9.13 2.57 -26.59
C LEU A 339 9.87 3.59 -27.44
N LYS A 340 10.73 3.14 -28.36
CA LYS A 340 11.43 4.04 -29.28
C LYS A 340 10.39 4.65 -30.20
N LYS A 341 10.24 5.99 -30.12
CA LYS A 341 9.22 6.77 -30.82
C LYS A 341 9.30 6.52 -32.33
N LEU A 342 8.41 5.68 -32.85
CA LEU A 342 8.17 5.56 -34.29
C LEU A 342 7.32 6.76 -34.75
N PRO A 343 7.49 7.27 -35.98
CA PRO A 343 6.59 8.28 -36.52
C PRO A 343 5.18 7.67 -36.60
N ILE A 344 4.27 8.18 -35.76
CA ILE A 344 2.88 7.77 -35.79
C ILE A 344 2.29 8.33 -37.09
N ALA A 345 1.68 7.46 -37.91
CA ALA A 345 0.96 7.89 -39.10
C ALA A 345 -0.19 8.80 -38.66
N SER A 346 -0.27 10.01 -39.21
CA SER A 346 -1.30 10.97 -38.84
C SER A 346 -2.67 10.43 -39.27
N VAL A 347 -3.44 9.92 -38.32
CA VAL A 347 -4.85 9.64 -38.54
C VAL A 347 -5.62 10.83 -37.98
N ASN A 348 -6.49 11.44 -38.78
CA ASN A 348 -7.29 12.61 -38.41
C ASN A 348 -8.30 12.35 -37.25
N SER A 349 -8.21 11.22 -36.54
CA SER A 349 -9.14 10.75 -35.52
C SER A 349 -9.22 11.63 -34.27
N PHE A 350 -8.26 12.54 -34.06
CA PHE A 350 -8.18 13.40 -32.86
C PHE A 350 -8.13 14.90 -33.17
N ALA A 351 -8.79 15.36 -34.24
CA ALA A 351 -8.73 16.74 -34.72
C ALA A 351 -9.18 17.81 -33.70
N GLU A 352 -9.97 17.44 -32.68
CA GLU A 352 -10.41 18.35 -31.61
C GLU A 352 -9.34 18.62 -30.55
N LEU A 353 -8.26 17.81 -30.53
CA LEU A 353 -7.18 17.92 -29.56
C LEU A 353 -6.05 18.80 -30.10
N ASN A 354 -5.30 19.43 -29.21
CA ASN A 354 -4.05 20.07 -29.64
C ASN A 354 -3.02 19.00 -30.06
N ARG A 355 -1.98 19.41 -30.79
CA ARG A 355 -0.97 18.49 -31.33
C ARG A 355 -0.36 17.55 -30.28
N SER A 356 -0.02 18.06 -29.08
CA SER A 356 0.60 17.23 -28.03
C SER A 356 -0.37 16.18 -27.46
N GLN A 357 -1.64 16.56 -27.30
CA GLN A 357 -2.70 15.67 -26.84
C GLN A 357 -3.05 14.63 -27.91
N ALA A 358 -3.15 15.02 -29.18
CA ALA A 358 -3.38 14.12 -30.31
C ALA A 358 -2.28 13.06 -30.42
N THR A 359 -1.01 13.47 -30.34
CA THR A 359 0.12 12.52 -30.35
C THR A 359 0.06 11.52 -29.18
N VAL A 360 -0.40 11.93 -28.00
CA VAL A 360 -0.61 11.02 -26.88
C VAL A 360 -1.76 10.05 -27.15
N ALA A 361 -2.90 10.55 -27.64
CA ALA A 361 -4.06 9.70 -27.95
C ALA A 361 -3.77 8.68 -29.07
N GLU A 362 -2.98 9.08 -30.07
CA GLU A 362 -2.44 8.21 -31.11
C GLU A 362 -1.51 7.14 -30.51
N ALA A 363 -0.60 7.52 -29.60
CA ALA A 363 0.29 6.57 -28.94
C ALA A 363 -0.48 5.56 -28.07
N MET A 364 -1.53 6.00 -27.38
CA MET A 364 -2.43 5.12 -26.63
C MET A 364 -3.16 4.14 -27.57
N SER A 365 -3.58 4.60 -28.74
CA SER A 365 -4.29 3.79 -29.74
C SER A 365 -3.37 2.84 -30.51
N SER A 366 -2.07 3.07 -30.52
CA SER A 366 -1.09 2.25 -31.22
C SER A 366 -0.86 0.92 -30.51
N GLU A 367 -1.08 -0.20 -31.20
CA GLU A 367 -0.75 -1.54 -30.71
C GLU A 367 0.76 -1.72 -30.46
N SER A 368 1.61 -1.06 -31.26
CA SER A 368 3.07 -1.21 -31.19
C SER A 368 3.72 -0.58 -29.95
N ILE A 369 3.03 0.31 -29.24
CA ILE A 369 3.58 1.04 -28.08
C ILE A 369 2.92 0.55 -26.79
N PRO A 370 3.36 -0.56 -26.16
CA PRO A 370 2.67 -1.21 -25.04
C PRO A 370 2.58 -0.35 -23.78
N LEU A 371 3.53 0.56 -23.55
CA LEU A 371 3.58 1.45 -22.40
C LEU A 371 3.69 2.91 -22.85
N VAL A 372 2.74 3.74 -22.42
CA VAL A 372 2.70 5.18 -22.72
C VAL A 372 2.83 5.95 -21.41
N ILE A 373 3.80 6.86 -21.32
CA ILE A 373 4.02 7.69 -20.12
C ILE A 373 3.80 9.14 -20.51
N VAL A 374 2.95 9.84 -19.77
CA VAL A 374 2.51 11.19 -20.11
C VAL A 374 2.78 12.13 -18.94
N HIS A 375 3.71 13.06 -19.16
CA HIS A 375 3.92 14.22 -18.30
C HIS A 375 2.90 15.31 -18.68
N GLY A 376 1.89 15.49 -17.84
CA GLY A 376 0.84 16.48 -18.03
C GLY A 376 0.79 17.51 -16.90
N PRO A 377 1.44 18.68 -17.07
CA PRO A 377 1.34 19.82 -16.16
C PRO A 377 -0.10 20.26 -15.83
N PRO A 378 -0.32 21.10 -14.79
CA PRO A 378 -1.65 21.55 -14.41
C PRO A 378 -2.39 22.20 -15.58
N GLY A 379 -3.65 21.80 -15.79
CA GLY A 379 -4.50 22.41 -16.82
C GLY A 379 -4.16 22.03 -18.27
N THR A 380 -3.27 21.05 -18.50
CA THR A 380 -2.89 20.61 -19.86
C THR A 380 -3.86 19.62 -20.52
N GLY A 381 -4.94 19.27 -19.81
CA GLY A 381 -6.00 18.42 -20.34
C GLY A 381 -5.71 16.91 -20.29
N LYS A 382 -4.90 16.42 -19.33
CA LYS A 382 -4.65 14.98 -19.09
C LYS A 382 -5.92 14.14 -19.22
N THR A 383 -6.94 14.48 -18.43
CA THR A 383 -8.22 13.80 -18.37
C THR A 383 -9.00 13.89 -19.69
N SER A 384 -8.92 15.03 -20.38
CA SER A 384 -9.53 15.20 -21.71
C SER A 384 -8.87 14.33 -22.77
N THR A 385 -7.54 14.17 -22.71
CA THR A 385 -6.76 13.29 -23.59
C THR A 385 -7.11 11.82 -23.34
N ILE A 386 -7.19 11.40 -22.07
CA ILE A 386 -7.64 10.05 -21.69
C ILE A 386 -9.03 9.79 -22.28
N ALA A 387 -9.99 10.69 -22.04
CA ALA A 387 -11.36 10.52 -22.51
C ALA A 387 -11.46 10.44 -24.04
N ALA A 388 -10.64 11.20 -24.78
CA ALA A 388 -10.60 11.12 -26.24
C ALA A 388 -10.01 9.79 -26.74
N ALA A 389 -8.94 9.29 -26.13
CA ALA A 389 -8.37 7.99 -26.47
C ALA A 389 -9.35 6.84 -26.19
N VAL A 390 -10.02 6.87 -25.03
CA VAL A 390 -11.05 5.88 -24.66
C VAL A 390 -12.23 5.93 -25.63
N GLN A 391 -12.65 7.13 -26.06
CA GLN A 391 -13.69 7.28 -27.09
C GLN A 391 -13.32 6.54 -28.38
N SER A 392 -12.05 6.63 -28.79
CA SER A 392 -11.57 5.92 -29.97
C SER A 392 -11.52 4.40 -29.77
N TRP A 393 -11.16 3.91 -28.58
CA TRP A 393 -11.15 2.48 -28.28
C TRP A 393 -12.55 1.87 -28.30
N VAL A 394 -13.54 2.56 -27.72
CA VAL A 394 -14.94 2.10 -27.68
C VAL A 394 -15.60 2.18 -29.06
N ALA A 395 -15.14 3.08 -29.94
CA ALA A 395 -15.68 3.22 -31.29
C ALA A 395 -15.17 2.18 -32.30
N ASN A 396 -14.10 1.44 -31.96
CA ASN A 396 -13.54 0.41 -32.85
C ASN A 396 -14.38 -0.89 -32.79
N GLU A 397 -14.44 -1.62 -33.91
CA GLU A 397 -15.20 -2.88 -34.01
C GLU A 397 -14.64 -3.98 -33.09
N GLU A 398 -13.32 -4.00 -32.88
CA GLU A 398 -12.67 -4.77 -31.83
C GLU A 398 -12.69 -3.95 -30.53
N SER A 399 -13.83 -3.99 -29.87
CA SER A 399 -13.96 -3.30 -28.59
C SER A 399 -13.02 -3.90 -27.54
N ALA A 400 -12.63 -3.04 -26.62
CA ALA A 400 -11.34 -3.08 -25.97
C ALA A 400 -11.51 -2.82 -24.47
N PRO A 401 -11.70 -3.87 -23.65
CA PRO A 401 -11.84 -3.75 -22.20
C PRO A 401 -10.78 -2.84 -21.57
N THR A 402 -11.24 -1.75 -20.96
CA THR A 402 -10.40 -0.66 -20.50
C THR A 402 -10.67 -0.36 -19.04
N TRP A 403 -9.63 -0.40 -18.22
CA TRP A 403 -9.65 -0.02 -16.82
C TRP A 403 -8.91 1.29 -16.62
N ILE A 404 -9.57 2.25 -16.00
CA ILE A 404 -9.00 3.55 -15.67
C ILE A 404 -8.97 3.71 -14.16
N ILE A 405 -7.77 3.90 -13.62
CA ILE A 405 -7.55 4.04 -12.18
C ILE A 405 -6.85 5.33 -11.81
N ALA A 406 -6.99 5.72 -10.54
CA ALA A 406 -6.20 6.78 -9.93
C ALA A 406 -5.91 6.43 -8.46
N GLN A 407 -4.97 7.13 -7.86
CA GLN A 407 -4.64 6.96 -6.43
C GLN A 407 -5.80 7.37 -5.51
N SER A 408 -6.56 8.41 -5.89
CA SER A 408 -7.63 8.97 -5.09
C SER A 408 -8.97 8.88 -5.81
N ASN A 409 -10.05 8.80 -5.02
CA ASN A 409 -11.41 8.82 -5.56
C ASN A 409 -11.72 10.13 -6.32
N VAL A 410 -11.13 11.26 -5.90
CA VAL A 410 -11.26 12.54 -6.60
C VAL A 410 -10.67 12.46 -8.01
N GLY A 411 -9.51 11.83 -8.16
CA GLY A 411 -8.90 11.59 -9.47
C GLY A 411 -9.83 10.80 -10.38
N VAL A 412 -10.40 9.69 -9.87
CA VAL A 412 -11.34 8.85 -10.63
C VAL A 412 -12.62 9.62 -11.01
N LYS A 413 -13.17 10.43 -10.09
CA LYS A 413 -14.36 11.26 -10.35
C LYS A 413 -14.13 12.23 -11.51
N ASN A 414 -12.99 12.92 -11.53
CA ASN A 414 -12.68 13.89 -12.59
C ASN A 414 -12.64 13.24 -13.98
N ILE A 415 -12.16 11.99 -14.06
CA ILE A 415 -12.17 11.18 -15.27
C ILE A 415 -13.61 10.81 -15.64
N ALA A 416 -14.40 10.30 -14.69
CA ALA A 416 -15.80 9.93 -14.91
C ALA A 416 -16.62 11.10 -15.48
N GLU A 417 -16.45 12.31 -14.93
CA GLU A 417 -17.11 13.52 -15.45
C GLU A 417 -16.67 13.88 -16.87
N SER A 418 -15.42 13.58 -17.23
CA SER A 418 -14.90 13.83 -18.58
C SER A 418 -15.42 12.80 -19.60
N LEU A 419 -15.63 11.54 -19.18
CA LEU A 419 -16.26 10.51 -19.99
C LEU A 419 -17.75 10.80 -20.22
N LEU A 420 -18.48 11.22 -19.18
CA LEU A 420 -19.88 11.64 -19.29
C LEU A 420 -20.07 12.76 -20.32
N LYS A 421 -19.20 13.79 -20.30
CA LYS A 421 -19.25 14.90 -21.26
C LYS A 421 -19.10 14.46 -22.71
N ARG A 422 -18.50 13.29 -22.96
CA ARG A 422 -18.31 12.69 -24.28
C ARG A 422 -19.33 11.58 -24.59
N ASN A 423 -20.32 11.35 -23.72
CA ASN A 423 -21.31 10.27 -23.83
C ASN A 423 -20.68 8.87 -23.96
N ILE A 424 -19.57 8.63 -23.26
CA ILE A 424 -18.93 7.31 -23.21
C ILE A 424 -19.58 6.53 -22.08
N ASP A 425 -20.02 5.30 -22.34
CA ASP A 425 -20.54 4.40 -21.30
C ASP A 425 -19.39 3.86 -20.45
N PHE A 426 -19.62 3.77 -19.14
CA PHE A 426 -18.65 3.25 -18.18
C PHE A 426 -19.34 2.79 -16.88
N LYS A 427 -18.63 2.02 -16.07
CA LYS A 427 -18.99 1.75 -14.67
C LYS A 427 -17.91 2.23 -13.70
N LEU A 428 -18.31 2.98 -12.69
CA LEU A 428 -17.47 3.44 -11.59
C LEU A 428 -17.66 2.52 -10.40
N ILE A 429 -16.66 1.69 -10.13
CA ILE A 429 -16.68 0.75 -9.01
C ILE A 429 -16.04 1.39 -7.78
N VAL A 430 -16.79 1.46 -6.69
CA VAL A 430 -16.36 2.08 -5.43
C VAL A 430 -16.53 1.12 -4.26
N SER A 431 -15.78 1.34 -3.18
CA SER A 431 -16.07 0.64 -1.93
C SER A 431 -17.41 1.11 -1.35
N LYS A 432 -18.07 0.23 -0.59
CA LYS A 432 -19.26 0.56 0.18
C LYS A 432 -19.12 1.87 0.95
N GLU A 433 -17.98 2.05 1.61
CA GLU A 433 -17.72 3.16 2.51
C GLU A 433 -17.57 4.47 1.74
N PHE A 434 -16.96 4.43 0.55
CA PHE A 434 -16.75 5.64 -0.23
C PHE A 434 -18.05 6.32 -0.65
N HIS A 435 -19.09 5.54 -0.99
CA HIS A 435 -20.42 6.09 -1.29
C HIS A 435 -20.93 7.03 -0.18
N PHE A 436 -20.52 6.82 1.08
CA PHE A 436 -20.97 7.62 2.21
C PHE A 436 -20.07 8.84 2.54
N GLU A 437 -18.87 8.96 1.93
CA GLU A 437 -17.92 10.08 2.20
C GLU A 437 -18.34 11.39 1.55
N TRP A 438 -18.96 11.29 0.38
CA TRP A 438 -19.21 12.41 -0.52
C TRP A 438 -20.71 12.61 -0.54
N HIS A 439 -21.17 13.82 -0.21
CA HIS A 439 -22.57 14.16 -0.27
C HIS A 439 -23.18 13.65 -1.58
N GLU A 440 -24.27 12.89 -1.50
CA GLU A 440 -24.95 12.24 -2.64
C GLU A 440 -25.09 13.18 -3.85
N HIS A 441 -25.32 14.48 -3.60
CA HIS A 441 -25.42 15.54 -4.62
C HIS A 441 -24.23 15.71 -5.58
N LEU A 442 -23.02 15.26 -5.21
CA LEU A 442 -21.84 15.38 -6.10
C LEU A 442 -21.79 14.27 -7.17
N TYR A 443 -22.61 13.23 -7.03
CA TYR A 443 -22.72 12.09 -7.94
C TYR A 443 -24.12 11.95 -8.55
N ASP A 444 -25.04 12.91 -8.39
CA ASP A 444 -26.38 12.86 -9.01
C ASP A 444 -26.33 12.54 -10.52
N GLN A 445 -25.29 13.04 -11.21
CA GLN A 445 -25.08 12.79 -12.65
C GLN A 445 -24.42 11.44 -12.96
N LEU A 446 -23.81 10.81 -11.96
CA LEU A 446 -23.00 9.59 -12.04
C LEU A 446 -23.69 8.37 -11.43
N GLU A 447 -24.83 8.55 -10.75
CA GLU A 447 -25.53 7.50 -9.99
C GLU A 447 -25.82 6.26 -10.85
N ASN A 448 -26.24 6.46 -12.11
CA ASN A 448 -26.52 5.37 -13.06
C ASN A 448 -25.28 4.57 -13.51
N HIS A 449 -24.09 5.11 -13.28
CA HIS A 449 -22.80 4.49 -13.61
C HIS A 449 -22.11 3.89 -12.38
N LEU A 450 -22.61 4.16 -11.18
CA LEU A 450 -21.97 3.78 -9.93
C LEU A 450 -22.30 2.33 -9.56
N VAL A 451 -21.28 1.56 -9.21
CA VAL A 451 -21.40 0.20 -8.69
C VAL A 451 -20.65 0.11 -7.37
N ARG A 452 -21.37 -0.21 -6.29
CA ARG A 452 -20.71 -0.44 -5.00
C ARG A 452 -20.20 -1.87 -4.91
N SER A 453 -19.08 -2.02 -4.23
CA SER A 453 -18.46 -3.34 -4.04
C SER A 453 -19.35 -4.33 -3.31
N ASP A 454 -20.27 -3.86 -2.45
CA ASP A 454 -21.23 -4.72 -1.74
C ASP A 454 -22.49 -5.07 -2.55
N ASP A 455 -22.72 -4.39 -3.68
CA ASP A 455 -23.81 -4.67 -4.61
C ASP A 455 -23.37 -5.61 -5.75
N LEU A 456 -22.08 -5.92 -5.85
CA LEU A 456 -21.55 -6.87 -6.82
C LEU A 456 -22.21 -8.24 -6.64
N GLY A 457 -22.57 -8.85 -7.78
CA GLY A 457 -23.18 -10.17 -7.80
C GLY A 457 -22.34 -11.21 -7.06
N ARG A 458 -22.98 -12.24 -6.50
CA ARG A 458 -22.27 -13.41 -5.96
C ARG A 458 -21.85 -14.40 -7.05
N ASP A 459 -22.25 -14.13 -8.29
CA ASP A 459 -21.95 -14.92 -9.48
C ASP A 459 -21.72 -14.02 -10.69
N LEU A 460 -21.15 -14.61 -11.75
CA LEU A 460 -20.81 -13.91 -12.99
C LEU A 460 -22.05 -13.30 -13.66
N VAL A 461 -23.18 -14.02 -13.67
CA VAL A 461 -24.41 -13.59 -14.33
C VAL A 461 -24.98 -12.33 -13.69
N GLY A 462 -24.99 -12.25 -12.35
CA GLY A 462 -25.39 -11.04 -11.64
C GLY A 462 -24.46 -9.87 -11.94
N THR A 463 -23.16 -10.13 -11.99
CA THR A 463 -22.15 -9.12 -12.33
C THR A 463 -22.30 -8.60 -13.75
N GLU A 464 -22.45 -9.47 -14.76
CA GLU A 464 -22.65 -9.04 -16.16
C GLU A 464 -23.89 -8.16 -16.32
N ARG A 465 -25.00 -8.51 -15.64
CA ARG A 465 -26.22 -7.68 -15.63
C ARG A 465 -25.98 -6.31 -15.01
N LEU A 466 -25.21 -6.25 -13.92
CA LEU A 466 -24.90 -5.01 -13.21
C LEU A 466 -23.96 -4.11 -14.03
N LEU A 467 -22.99 -4.72 -14.72
CA LEU A 467 -22.06 -4.00 -15.59
C LEU A 467 -22.74 -3.52 -16.88
N GLY A 468 -23.82 -4.18 -17.32
CA GLY A 468 -24.68 -3.70 -18.41
C GLY A 468 -24.00 -3.68 -19.78
N GLY A 469 -22.98 -4.52 -19.98
CA GLY A 469 -22.19 -4.56 -21.21
C GLY A 469 -21.14 -3.44 -21.34
N SER A 470 -21.02 -2.56 -20.35
CA SER A 470 -19.96 -1.55 -20.31
C SER A 470 -18.59 -2.20 -20.26
N GLU A 471 -17.68 -1.78 -21.13
CA GLU A 471 -16.29 -2.28 -21.19
C GLU A 471 -15.27 -1.31 -20.58
N VAL A 472 -15.71 -0.10 -20.20
CA VAL A 472 -14.88 0.90 -19.54
C VAL A 472 -15.16 0.89 -18.03
N MET A 473 -14.17 0.49 -17.24
CA MET A 473 -14.26 0.38 -15.79
C MET A 473 -13.40 1.44 -15.11
N LEU A 474 -13.96 2.15 -14.13
CA LEU A 474 -13.27 3.15 -13.33
C LEU A 474 -13.21 2.70 -11.87
N CYS A 475 -12.05 2.78 -11.21
CA CYS A 475 -11.95 2.54 -9.78
C CYS A 475 -10.63 3.11 -9.22
N THR A 476 -10.44 3.11 -7.90
CA THR A 476 -9.12 3.42 -7.33
C THR A 476 -8.16 2.24 -7.44
N LEU A 477 -6.86 2.51 -7.32
CA LEU A 477 -5.83 1.46 -7.24
C LEU A 477 -6.13 0.40 -6.16
N SER A 478 -6.60 0.84 -4.99
CA SER A 478 -6.99 -0.06 -3.89
C SER A 478 -8.20 -0.92 -4.25
N MET A 479 -9.19 -0.34 -4.96
CA MET A 479 -10.34 -1.10 -5.44
C MET A 479 -9.97 -2.10 -6.53
N LEU A 480 -9.05 -1.77 -7.44
CA LEU A 480 -8.52 -2.72 -8.43
C LEU A 480 -7.82 -3.92 -7.80
N SER A 481 -7.35 -3.80 -6.55
CA SER A 481 -6.76 -4.92 -5.80
C SER A 481 -7.78 -5.67 -4.92
N ASN A 482 -9.06 -5.26 -4.91
CA ASN A 482 -10.07 -5.83 -4.02
C ASN A 482 -10.47 -7.26 -4.45
N PRO A 483 -10.32 -8.28 -3.59
CA PRO A 483 -10.69 -9.67 -3.90
C PRO A 483 -12.18 -9.87 -4.24
N ALA A 484 -13.06 -8.96 -3.81
CA ALA A 484 -14.47 -9.00 -4.18
C ALA A 484 -14.69 -8.91 -5.69
N LEU A 485 -13.83 -8.17 -6.42
CA LEU A 485 -13.89 -8.08 -7.88
C LEU A 485 -13.56 -9.41 -8.56
N ASP A 486 -12.55 -10.13 -8.05
CA ASP A 486 -12.22 -11.49 -8.53
C ASP A 486 -13.38 -12.44 -8.25
N THR A 487 -13.89 -12.43 -7.02
CA THR A 487 -14.93 -13.36 -6.53
C THR A 487 -16.25 -13.17 -7.27
N ALA A 488 -16.64 -11.91 -7.53
CA ALA A 488 -17.83 -11.57 -8.29
C ALA A 488 -17.66 -11.81 -9.81
N GLY A 489 -16.46 -12.19 -10.28
CA GLY A 489 -16.19 -12.43 -11.70
C GLY A 489 -16.06 -11.17 -12.55
N VAL A 490 -15.81 -10.01 -11.94
CA VAL A 490 -15.73 -8.71 -12.65
C VAL A 490 -14.65 -8.73 -13.73
N TYR A 491 -13.46 -9.26 -13.44
CA TYR A 491 -12.39 -9.36 -14.45
C TYR A 491 -12.60 -10.46 -15.50
N ARG A 492 -13.58 -11.35 -15.29
CA ARG A 492 -13.99 -12.31 -16.33
C ARG A 492 -14.98 -11.66 -17.27
N ALA A 493 -15.89 -10.84 -16.73
CA ALA A 493 -16.84 -10.06 -17.53
C ALA A 493 -16.13 -8.94 -18.31
N VAL A 494 -15.19 -8.22 -17.68
CA VAL A 494 -14.40 -7.15 -18.30
C VAL A 494 -12.92 -7.34 -17.98
N PRO A 495 -12.18 -8.10 -18.81
CA PRO A 495 -10.75 -8.34 -18.65
C PRO A 495 -9.93 -7.04 -18.59
N VAL A 496 -8.81 -7.07 -17.86
CA VAL A 496 -7.90 -5.91 -17.79
C VAL A 496 -6.89 -5.99 -18.93
N GLU A 497 -7.31 -5.59 -20.14
CA GLU A 497 -6.46 -5.54 -21.33
C GLU A 497 -5.75 -4.20 -21.48
N ARG A 498 -6.43 -3.11 -21.16
CA ARG A 498 -5.87 -1.75 -21.17
C ARG A 498 -6.00 -1.14 -19.79
N LEU A 499 -4.89 -0.67 -19.23
CA LEU A 499 -4.84 -0.01 -17.93
C LEU A 499 -4.36 1.43 -18.09
N VAL A 500 -5.25 2.38 -17.82
CA VAL A 500 -4.92 3.81 -17.74
C VAL A 500 -4.81 4.19 -16.26
N VAL A 501 -3.73 4.87 -15.89
CA VAL A 501 -3.50 5.36 -14.52
C VAL A 501 -3.34 6.87 -14.57
N ASP A 502 -4.26 7.61 -13.98
CA ASP A 502 -4.13 9.06 -13.77
C ASP A 502 -3.49 9.35 -12.41
N GLU A 503 -2.85 10.51 -12.30
CA GLU A 503 -2.05 10.92 -11.13
C GLU A 503 -0.97 9.88 -10.73
N ALA A 504 -0.39 9.19 -11.72
CA ALA A 504 0.64 8.17 -11.56
C ALA A 504 1.94 8.69 -10.91
N SER A 505 2.15 10.01 -10.85
CA SER A 505 3.26 10.63 -10.10
C SER A 505 3.07 10.51 -8.58
N GLN A 506 1.86 10.22 -8.10
CA GLN A 506 1.52 10.08 -6.68
C GLN A 506 1.53 8.61 -6.21
N ILE A 507 1.95 7.68 -7.06
CA ILE A 507 1.91 6.24 -6.80
C ILE A 507 3.34 5.70 -6.81
N ASP A 508 3.71 4.92 -5.80
CA ASP A 508 4.99 4.22 -5.80
C ASP A 508 4.96 3.08 -6.81
N THR A 509 6.04 2.90 -7.55
CA THR A 509 6.13 1.86 -8.58
C THR A 509 5.80 0.48 -8.03
N PHE A 510 6.17 0.18 -6.78
CA PHE A 510 5.94 -1.14 -6.17
C PHE A 510 4.47 -1.55 -6.16
N ASP A 511 3.55 -0.59 -6.11
CA ASP A 511 2.10 -0.84 -6.13
C ASP A 511 1.57 -1.32 -7.50
N PHE A 512 2.39 -1.31 -8.55
CA PHE A 512 2.02 -1.86 -9.85
C PHE A 512 2.47 -3.32 -10.05
N MET A 513 3.46 -3.79 -9.29
CA MET A 513 4.13 -5.05 -9.57
C MET A 513 3.19 -6.26 -9.47
N HIS A 514 2.38 -6.33 -8.41
CA HIS A 514 1.39 -7.39 -8.24
C HIS A 514 0.27 -7.31 -9.27
N LEU A 515 -0.10 -6.12 -9.72
CA LEU A 515 -1.12 -5.93 -10.77
C LEU A 515 -0.64 -6.43 -12.13
N PHE A 516 0.60 -6.11 -12.50
CA PHE A 516 1.21 -6.57 -13.75
C PHE A 516 1.43 -8.07 -13.78
N HIS A 517 1.62 -8.69 -12.60
CA HIS A 517 1.59 -10.14 -12.50
C HIS A 517 0.16 -10.68 -12.60
N LYS A 518 -0.80 -10.10 -11.87
CA LYS A 518 -2.18 -10.58 -11.78
C LYS A 518 -2.88 -10.61 -13.14
N PHE A 519 -2.77 -9.54 -13.92
CA PHE A 519 -3.50 -9.37 -15.18
C PHE A 519 -2.68 -9.87 -16.37
N LYS A 520 -2.85 -11.16 -16.71
CA LYS A 520 -2.11 -11.81 -17.80
C LYS A 520 -2.49 -11.33 -19.20
N ASN A 521 -3.71 -10.81 -19.37
CA ASN A 521 -4.21 -10.27 -20.63
C ASN A 521 -3.84 -8.78 -20.82
N LEU A 522 -3.04 -8.21 -19.90
CA LEU A 522 -2.69 -6.79 -19.97
C LEU A 522 -1.82 -6.52 -21.20
N GLU A 523 -2.33 -5.68 -22.09
CA GLU A 523 -1.72 -5.37 -23.37
C GLU A 523 -1.20 -3.94 -23.48
N LYS A 524 -1.90 -3.01 -22.83
CA LYS A 524 -1.58 -1.58 -22.83
C LYS A 524 -1.56 -1.02 -21.42
N VAL A 525 -0.52 -0.25 -21.10
CA VAL A 525 -0.48 0.56 -19.88
C VAL A 525 -0.22 2.02 -20.26
N CYS A 526 -1.05 2.93 -19.76
CA CYS A 526 -0.92 4.37 -20.00
C CYS A 526 -0.86 5.10 -18.65
N LEU A 527 0.28 5.74 -18.34
CA LEU A 527 0.54 6.36 -17.04
C LEU A 527 0.61 7.88 -17.20
N PHE A 528 -0.37 8.59 -16.65
CA PHE A 528 -0.50 10.04 -16.68
C PHE A 528 -0.15 10.64 -15.33
N GLY A 529 0.63 11.72 -15.30
CA GLY A 529 0.97 12.39 -14.05
C GLY A 529 1.81 13.63 -14.26
N ASP A 530 2.22 14.25 -13.15
CA ASP A 530 3.13 15.39 -13.17
C ASP A 530 4.18 15.27 -12.05
N PRO A 531 5.44 14.91 -12.38
CA PRO A 531 6.52 14.81 -11.40
C PRO A 531 6.93 16.16 -10.79
N LYS A 532 6.34 17.28 -11.21
CA LYS A 532 6.54 18.60 -10.60
C LYS A 532 5.46 18.97 -9.57
N GLN A 533 4.48 18.10 -9.35
CA GLN A 533 3.43 18.26 -8.33
C GLN A 533 3.71 17.32 -7.13
N LEU A 534 2.65 16.78 -6.50
CA LEU A 534 2.78 15.93 -5.33
C LEU A 534 3.55 14.64 -5.68
N PRO A 535 4.55 14.27 -4.86
CA PRO A 535 5.23 12.99 -4.99
C PRO A 535 4.35 11.82 -4.54
N PRO A 536 4.85 10.57 -4.63
CA PRO A 536 4.22 9.43 -3.96
C PRO A 536 3.93 9.72 -2.49
N TYR A 537 2.75 9.29 -2.02
CA TYR A 537 2.32 9.52 -0.65
C TYR A 537 3.33 8.93 0.35
N GLY A 538 3.85 9.78 1.24
CA GLY A 538 4.80 9.38 2.28
C GLY A 538 6.26 9.33 1.82
N GLN A 539 6.61 9.88 0.65
CA GLN A 539 8.00 10.02 0.21
C GLN A 539 8.86 10.86 1.19
N ASP A 540 8.26 11.76 1.98
CA ASP A 540 8.94 12.49 3.06
C ASP A 540 9.43 11.57 4.20
N ILE A 541 8.76 10.43 4.39
CA ILE A 541 9.12 9.37 5.34
C ILE A 541 10.04 8.35 4.68
N ALA A 542 9.74 7.98 3.44
CA ALA A 542 10.47 6.99 2.64
C ALA A 542 11.06 7.66 1.38
N PRO A 543 12.24 8.31 1.49
CA PRO A 543 12.80 9.16 0.43
C PRO A 543 13.18 8.41 -0.85
N ASP A 544 13.38 7.09 -0.76
CA ASP A 544 13.73 6.25 -1.91
C ASP A 544 12.50 5.77 -2.70
N MET A 545 11.27 6.16 -2.31
CA MET A 545 10.05 5.94 -3.09
C MET A 545 10.17 6.58 -4.48
N LYS A 546 9.71 5.86 -5.49
CA LYS A 546 9.81 6.27 -6.89
C LYS A 546 8.47 6.06 -7.58
N SER A 547 7.96 7.12 -8.19
CA SER A 547 6.93 6.99 -9.21
C SER A 547 7.57 6.59 -10.54
N ILE A 548 6.73 6.38 -11.55
CA ILE A 548 7.20 6.06 -12.91
C ILE A 548 8.13 7.14 -13.49
N PHE A 549 7.98 8.40 -13.07
CA PHE A 549 8.73 9.52 -13.64
C PHE A 549 10.16 9.63 -13.11
N GLU A 550 10.47 8.96 -11.99
CA GLU A 550 11.83 8.88 -11.45
C GLU A 550 12.67 7.76 -12.11
N LEU A 551 12.05 6.87 -12.90
CA LEU A 551 12.75 5.82 -13.64
C LEU A 551 13.42 6.40 -14.90
N LYS A 552 14.73 6.64 -14.82
CA LYS A 552 15.53 7.33 -15.85
C LYS A 552 15.36 6.75 -17.26
N HIS A 553 15.35 5.41 -17.39
CA HIS A 553 15.22 4.71 -18.68
C HIS A 553 13.85 4.89 -19.33
N LEU A 554 12.81 5.19 -18.54
CA LEU A 554 11.45 5.44 -19.02
C LEU A 554 11.18 6.93 -19.22
N ARG A 555 11.72 7.80 -18.36
CA ARG A 555 11.49 9.25 -18.40
C ARG A 555 11.82 9.87 -19.76
N GLN A 556 12.86 9.41 -20.44
CA GLN A 556 13.24 9.89 -21.78
C GLN A 556 12.19 9.59 -22.86
N HIS A 557 11.35 8.58 -22.64
CA HIS A 557 10.28 8.17 -23.57
C HIS A 557 8.96 8.87 -23.28
N ALA A 558 8.85 9.65 -22.18
CA ALA A 558 7.62 10.33 -21.82
C ALA A 558 7.17 11.34 -22.88
N TYR A 559 5.87 11.43 -23.06
CA TYR A 559 5.19 12.46 -23.83
C TYR A 559 4.90 13.66 -22.93
N PHE A 560 5.05 14.87 -23.45
CA PHE A 560 4.81 16.11 -22.69
C PHE A 560 3.61 16.85 -23.26
N LEU A 561 2.57 17.07 -22.45
CA LEU A 561 1.45 17.94 -22.83
C LEU A 561 1.85 19.40 -22.60
N ASN A 562 1.93 20.19 -23.67
CA ASN A 562 2.68 21.44 -23.64
C ASN A 562 1.82 22.71 -23.64
N ILE A 563 0.49 22.63 -23.56
CA ILE A 563 -0.40 23.79 -23.51
C ILE A 563 -1.31 23.68 -22.31
N GLN A 564 -1.29 24.66 -21.41
CA GLN A 564 -2.22 24.77 -20.28
C GLN A 564 -3.41 25.69 -20.62
N TYR A 565 -4.60 25.29 -20.15
CA TYR A 565 -5.88 25.97 -20.43
C TYR A 565 -6.56 26.54 -19.18
N ARG A 566 -5.90 26.50 -18.01
CA ARG A 566 -6.53 26.78 -16.70
C ARG A 566 -6.13 28.13 -16.12
N MET A 567 -4.84 28.47 -16.21
CA MET A 567 -4.26 29.65 -15.55
C MET A 567 -4.21 30.84 -16.51
N PRO A 568 -4.41 32.07 -16.02
CA PRO A 568 -4.12 33.28 -16.79
C PRO A 568 -2.72 33.27 -17.39
N ILE A 569 -2.56 33.83 -18.59
CA ILE A 569 -1.29 33.75 -19.34
C ILE A 569 -0.09 34.26 -18.53
N PRO A 570 -0.14 35.38 -17.79
CA PRO A 570 0.99 35.83 -16.97
C PRO A 570 1.42 34.82 -15.91
N LEU A 571 0.46 34.20 -15.21
CA LEU A 571 0.74 33.19 -14.18
C LEU A 571 1.29 31.90 -14.81
N GLY A 572 0.68 31.45 -15.91
CA GLY A 572 1.13 30.27 -16.64
C GLY A 572 2.55 30.44 -17.19
N ASN A 573 2.89 31.62 -17.73
CA ASN A 573 4.22 31.91 -18.24
C ASN A 573 5.27 31.96 -17.12
N PHE A 574 4.94 32.52 -15.95
CA PHE A 574 5.82 32.48 -14.77
C PHE A 574 6.11 31.04 -14.35
N ILE A 575 5.06 30.23 -14.15
CA ILE A 575 5.22 28.81 -13.78
C ILE A 575 5.98 28.03 -14.85
N SER A 576 5.73 28.31 -16.13
CA SER A 576 6.47 27.71 -17.25
C SER A 576 7.97 27.97 -17.15
N GLY A 577 8.35 29.23 -16.89
CA GLY A 577 9.75 29.64 -16.73
C GLY A 577 10.43 28.95 -15.55
N GLU A 578 9.79 28.96 -14.38
CA GLU A 578 10.41 28.49 -13.12
C GLU A 578 10.38 26.96 -12.95
N VAL A 579 9.38 26.26 -13.50
CA VAL A 579 9.11 24.84 -13.18
C VAL A 579 9.29 23.91 -14.38
N TYR A 580 8.99 24.41 -15.59
CA TYR A 580 8.87 23.58 -16.80
C TYR A 580 9.81 24.01 -17.95
N ASP A 581 10.94 24.66 -17.63
CA ASP A 581 11.97 25.10 -18.58
C ASP A 581 11.42 25.92 -19.76
N SER A 582 10.39 26.74 -19.53
CA SER A 582 9.66 27.48 -20.58
C SER A 582 8.98 26.62 -21.66
N LYS A 583 8.83 25.31 -21.45
CA LYS A 583 8.19 24.39 -22.41
C LYS A 583 6.66 24.39 -22.33
N LEU A 584 6.08 24.90 -21.23
CA LEU A 584 4.64 24.96 -21.02
C LEU A 584 4.08 26.27 -21.60
N LEU A 585 3.26 26.16 -22.63
CA LEU A 585 2.56 27.28 -23.26
C LEU A 585 1.23 27.54 -22.56
N SER A 586 0.72 28.76 -22.68
CA SER A 586 -0.54 29.18 -22.06
C SER A 586 -1.58 29.57 -23.10
N GLU A 587 -2.77 28.99 -23.03
CA GLU A 587 -3.94 29.41 -23.79
C GLU A 587 -5.09 29.73 -22.84
N HIS A 588 -5.34 31.02 -22.62
CA HIS A 588 -6.37 31.47 -21.69
C HIS A 588 -6.90 32.84 -22.09
N ARG A 589 -8.19 33.11 -21.83
CA ARG A 589 -8.84 34.40 -22.18
C ARG A 589 -8.24 35.61 -21.45
N ILE A 590 -7.70 35.38 -20.25
CA ILE A 590 -7.07 36.41 -19.41
C ILE A 590 -5.58 36.49 -19.73
N SER A 591 -5.18 37.59 -20.39
CA SER A 591 -3.79 37.88 -20.77
C SER A 591 -3.15 39.03 -19.99
N ALA A 592 -3.94 39.83 -19.27
CA ALA A 592 -3.46 41.01 -18.55
C ALA A 592 -2.72 40.63 -17.25
N PHE A 593 -1.57 41.26 -17.00
CA PHE A 593 -0.79 41.10 -15.75
C PHE A 593 -1.56 41.52 -14.49
N SER A 594 -2.62 42.32 -14.61
CA SER A 594 -3.49 42.69 -13.48
C SER A 594 -4.20 41.50 -12.83
N ALA A 595 -4.23 40.34 -13.49
CA ALA A 595 -4.76 39.10 -12.92
C ALA A 595 -3.81 38.43 -11.90
N VAL A 596 -2.59 38.92 -11.75
CA VAL A 596 -1.59 38.39 -10.82
C VAL A 596 -1.07 39.53 -9.95
N ALA A 597 -1.14 39.36 -8.64
CA ALA A 597 -0.60 40.30 -7.68
C ALA A 597 0.25 39.55 -6.65
N PHE A 598 1.42 40.10 -6.35
CA PHE A 598 2.23 39.69 -5.20
C PHE A 598 2.14 40.79 -4.14
N VAL A 599 1.63 40.46 -2.96
CA VAL A 599 1.47 41.41 -1.86
C VAL A 599 2.63 41.24 -0.89
N ASP A 600 3.61 42.14 -0.97
CA ASP A 600 4.72 42.20 -0.03
C ASP A 600 4.27 42.83 1.30
N VAL A 601 4.14 42.01 2.35
CA VAL A 601 3.71 42.45 3.68
C VAL A 601 4.93 42.75 4.56
N LYS A 602 5.57 43.91 4.34
CA LYS A 602 6.81 44.37 5.02
C LYS A 602 6.80 44.37 6.56
N LYS A 603 5.62 44.30 7.21
CA LYS A 603 5.46 44.27 8.68
C LYS A 603 4.80 42.97 9.19
N GLY A 604 4.56 42.00 8.31
CA GLY A 604 4.07 40.69 8.70
C GLY A 604 5.14 39.98 9.53
N ARG A 605 4.74 39.33 10.62
CA ARG A 605 5.58 38.32 11.28
C ARG A 605 5.18 36.98 10.70
N GLU A 606 6.11 36.29 10.05
CA GLU A 606 5.93 34.89 9.71
C GLU A 606 5.85 34.09 11.01
N SER A 607 4.76 33.36 11.19
CA SER A 607 4.65 32.32 12.21
C SER A 607 4.49 31.01 11.47
N GLY A 608 5.39 30.06 11.69
CA GLY A 608 5.32 28.74 11.09
C GLY A 608 3.97 28.07 11.41
N GLY A 609 3.11 27.93 10.40
CA GLY A 609 1.98 27.02 10.48
C GLY A 609 2.47 25.57 10.56
N ARG A 610 1.62 24.65 11.04
CA ARG A 610 1.94 23.22 11.17
C ARG A 610 2.22 22.50 9.83
N SER A 611 2.01 23.16 8.70
CA SER A 611 2.34 22.66 7.36
C SER A 611 3.79 23.01 7.02
N LYS A 612 4.69 22.03 7.11
CA LYS A 612 6.02 22.10 6.49
C LYS A 612 5.83 22.03 4.98
N GLU A 613 5.87 23.17 4.26
CA GLU A 613 6.53 23.29 2.95
C GLU A 613 6.42 24.67 2.25
N VAL A 614 7.54 25.01 1.59
CA VAL A 614 7.84 26.00 0.53
C VAL A 614 7.44 27.47 0.75
N ILE A 615 8.41 28.26 1.21
CA ILE A 615 8.45 29.72 1.01
C ILE A 615 9.30 29.98 -0.25
N ILE A 616 8.66 30.42 -1.33
CA ILE A 616 9.40 30.93 -2.50
C ILE A 616 9.90 32.35 -2.17
N SER A 617 11.16 32.45 -1.78
CA SER A 617 11.88 33.72 -1.64
C SER A 617 12.37 34.17 -3.01
N LEU A 618 11.65 35.07 -3.68
CA LEU A 618 12.18 35.81 -4.83
C LEU A 618 12.90 37.05 -4.33
N THR A 619 14.20 36.95 -4.06
CA THR A 619 15.06 38.11 -3.85
C THR A 619 15.35 38.76 -5.20
N ARG A 620 14.93 40.03 -5.37
CA ARG A 620 15.40 40.88 -6.48
C ARG A 620 16.91 41.06 -6.34
N SER A 621 17.69 40.53 -7.28
CA SER A 621 19.04 41.04 -7.55
C SER A 621 18.90 42.39 -8.23
N ASN A 622 19.47 43.44 -7.62
CA ASN A 622 19.58 44.78 -8.20
C ASN A 622 20.41 44.79 -9.49
#